data_AF-A0A1Y2U5U9-F1
#
_entry.id   AF-A0A1Y2U5U9-F1
#
_cell.length_a   1.000
_cell.length_b   1.000
_cell.length_c   1.000
_cell.angle_alpha   90.00
_cell.angle_beta   90.00
_cell.angle_gamma   90.00
#
_symmetry.space_group_name_H-M   'P 1'
#
loop_
_entity.id
_entity.type
_entity.pdbx_description
1 polymer ?
#
loop_
_entity_poly.entity_id
_entity_poly.type
_entity_poly.pdbx_seq_one_letter_code
_entity_poly.pdbx_strand_id
1 'polypeptide(L)'
;MQALRTRAACVARRTRPTTLRTKRSYASESHGHDSHHHDAPQVEEGLGTAFYVFAAAVPASYIGYSISRPGPNGEPSSISNWLRSFDYFNEWEVRNTLRTNIIEQAAHDKHLLINAGKSPHVELKMPELINAGSPWNVPAGHYPKLDHLTEHYRREAAAEEERKLKKLLAKAKEEKPSSEA
;
A
#
# COMPACT_ATOMS: atom_id res chain seq x y z
N MET A 1 -2.44 -11.43 32.04
CA MET A 1 -1.63 -12.56 32.55
C MET A 1 -0.83 -13.10 31.36
N GLN A 2 0.47 -12.79 31.22
CA GLN A 2 1.60 -13.67 31.60
C GLN A 2 1.43 -15.09 31.01
N ALA A 3 2.30 -15.68 30.18
CA ALA A 3 3.76 -15.62 30.17
C ALA A 3 4.34 -16.22 28.87
N LEU A 4 5.30 -15.54 28.24
CA LEU A 4 6.33 -16.15 27.39
C LEU A 4 7.64 -15.40 27.63
N ARG A 5 8.34 -15.77 28.71
CA ARG A 5 9.71 -15.33 29.02
C ARG A 5 10.47 -16.48 29.66
N THR A 6 11.27 -17.18 28.87
CA THR A 6 12.29 -18.18 29.26
C THR A 6 12.87 -18.70 27.92
N ARG A 7 14.16 -18.68 27.57
CA ARG A 7 15.47 -18.44 28.20
C ARG A 7 16.45 -18.06 27.07
N ALA A 8 17.19 -16.97 27.20
CA ALA A 8 18.36 -16.69 26.36
C ALA A 8 19.48 -16.18 27.27
N ALA A 9 20.07 -17.09 28.03
CA ALA A 9 21.29 -16.84 28.79
C ALA A 9 21.89 -18.20 29.18
N CYS A 10 22.82 -18.72 28.38
CA CYS A 10 23.85 -19.61 28.89
C CYS A 10 24.97 -19.85 27.85
N VAL A 11 26.19 -19.48 28.26
CA VAL A 11 27.50 -20.03 27.85
C VAL A 11 28.10 -19.56 26.51
N ALA A 12 28.55 -18.31 26.49
CA ALA A 12 29.76 -17.94 25.75
C ALA A 12 30.91 -17.73 26.75
N ARG A 13 31.65 -18.80 27.07
CA ARG A 13 32.99 -18.72 27.68
C ARG A 13 33.66 -20.10 27.65
N ARG A 14 34.25 -20.46 26.51
CA ARG A 14 35.32 -21.47 26.45
C ARG A 14 36.28 -21.16 25.30
N THR A 15 37.01 -20.06 25.43
CA THR A 15 38.25 -19.87 24.68
C THR A 15 39.31 -20.77 25.30
N ARG A 16 39.63 -21.89 24.64
CA ARG A 16 40.82 -22.68 24.96
C ARG A 16 42.04 -21.87 24.52
N PRO A 17 43.02 -21.56 25.38
CA PRO A 17 44.33 -21.16 24.90
C PRO A 17 44.99 -22.39 24.27
N THR A 18 45.20 -22.31 22.95
CA THR A 18 46.14 -23.18 22.24
C THR A 18 47.53 -22.89 22.80
N THR A 19 48.11 -23.86 23.52
CA THR A 19 49.50 -23.80 23.92
C THR A 19 50.35 -24.05 22.68
N LEU A 20 50.88 -22.98 22.09
CA LEU A 20 51.89 -23.03 21.04
C LEU A 20 53.13 -23.75 21.59
N ARG A 21 53.42 -24.93 21.04
CA ARG A 21 54.67 -25.65 21.30
C ARG A 21 55.82 -24.90 20.64
N THR A 22 56.58 -24.12 21.41
CA THR A 22 57.82 -23.48 20.97
C THR A 22 58.88 -24.56 20.73
N LYS A 23 59.11 -24.95 19.46
CA LYS A 23 60.33 -25.70 19.10
C LYS A 23 61.49 -24.70 19.03
N ARG A 24 62.32 -24.67 20.08
CA ARG A 24 63.67 -24.10 19.97
C ARG A 24 64.57 -25.16 19.34
N SER A 25 64.89 -25.01 18.07
CA SER A 25 66.04 -25.69 17.47
C SER A 25 67.23 -24.77 17.68
N TYR A 26 68.18 -25.20 18.52
CA TYR A 26 69.51 -24.60 18.56
C TYR A 26 70.26 -25.14 17.35
N ALA A 27 70.50 -24.28 16.36
CA ALA A 27 71.51 -24.53 15.34
C ALA A 27 72.85 -24.05 15.92
N SER A 28 73.58 -24.96 16.55
CA SER A 28 75.01 -24.77 16.83
C SER A 28 75.80 -25.68 15.90
N GLU A 29 76.32 -25.07 14.84
CA GLU A 29 77.72 -25.18 14.42
C GLU A 29 78.44 -26.48 14.81
N SER A 30 78.61 -27.39 13.85
CA SER A 30 79.70 -28.36 13.90
C SER A 30 80.26 -28.57 12.49
N HIS A 31 81.50 -28.12 12.32
CA HIS A 31 82.30 -28.18 11.10
C HIS A 31 82.28 -29.54 10.40
N GLY A 32 81.94 -29.52 9.12
CA GLY A 32 82.22 -30.58 8.15
C GLY A 32 82.46 -29.93 6.79
N HIS A 33 83.70 -29.95 6.33
CA HIS A 33 84.08 -29.49 4.99
C HIS A 33 83.39 -30.36 3.93
N ASP A 34 82.46 -29.81 3.16
CA ASP A 34 82.31 -30.19 1.76
C ASP A 34 81.63 -29.07 0.95
N SER A 35 82.12 -28.88 -0.25
CA SER A 35 81.91 -27.71 -1.10
C SER A 35 80.65 -27.83 -1.95
N HIS A 36 79.48 -27.35 -1.48
CA HIS A 36 78.34 -27.10 -2.38
C HIS A 36 77.50 -25.90 -1.92
N HIS A 37 77.25 -24.99 -2.87
CA HIS A 37 76.49 -23.75 -2.79
C HIS A 37 75.23 -23.82 -1.88
N HIS A 38 75.26 -23.12 -0.75
CA HIS A 38 74.07 -22.85 0.05
C HIS A 38 73.53 -21.47 -0.31
N ASP A 39 72.60 -21.42 -1.27
CA ASP A 39 71.66 -20.31 -1.34
C ASP A 39 70.86 -20.30 -0.03
N ALA A 40 70.83 -19.15 0.65
CA ALA A 40 69.92 -18.96 1.78
C ALA A 40 68.48 -19.21 1.29
N PRO A 41 67.62 -19.94 2.03
CA PRO A 41 66.25 -20.15 1.60
C PRO A 41 65.58 -18.79 1.47
N GLN A 42 65.21 -18.41 0.24
CA GLN A 42 64.40 -17.23 -0.01
C GLN A 42 63.03 -17.49 0.66
N VAL A 43 62.88 -17.02 1.90
CA VAL A 43 61.58 -17.05 2.56
C VAL A 43 60.75 -15.98 1.87
N GLU A 44 59.88 -16.40 0.96
CA GLU A 44 58.84 -15.54 0.42
C GLU A 44 57.89 -15.19 1.59
N GLU A 45 58.15 -14.07 2.25
CA GLU A 45 57.25 -13.46 3.23
C GLU A 45 56.01 -12.93 2.49
N GLY A 46 55.14 -13.85 2.07
CA GLY A 46 53.89 -13.53 1.41
C GLY A 46 53.02 -12.66 2.30
N LEU A 47 52.37 -11.65 1.70
CA LEU A 47 51.41 -10.80 2.41
C LEU A 47 50.37 -11.68 3.12
N GLY A 48 50.26 -11.52 4.43
CA GLY A 48 49.40 -12.37 5.25
C GLY A 48 47.93 -12.30 4.82
N THR A 49 47.14 -13.33 5.15
CA THR A 49 45.72 -13.43 4.77
C THR A 49 44.90 -12.18 5.15
N ALA A 50 45.24 -11.54 6.27
CA ALA A 50 44.62 -10.29 6.70
C ALA A 50 44.75 -9.17 5.66
N PHE A 51 45.88 -9.06 4.96
CA PHE A 51 46.08 -8.05 3.91
C PHE A 51 45.07 -8.21 2.78
N TYR A 52 44.87 -9.44 2.29
CA TYR A 52 43.89 -9.72 1.24
C TYR A 52 42.45 -9.48 1.70
N VAL A 53 42.14 -9.81 2.96
CA VAL A 53 40.82 -9.51 3.55
C VAL A 53 40.58 -8.00 3.59
N PHE A 54 41.55 -7.21 4.04
CA PHE A 54 41.42 -5.75 4.04
C PHE A 54 41.37 -5.17 2.63
N ALA A 55 42.21 -5.66 1.71
CA ALA A 55 42.23 -5.23 0.32
C ALA A 55 40.90 -5.53 -0.40
N ALA A 56 40.19 -6.59 -0.02
CA ALA A 56 38.84 -6.89 -0.51
C ALA A 56 37.75 -6.09 0.23
N ALA A 57 37.90 -5.88 1.53
CA ALA A 57 36.92 -5.19 2.36
C ALA A 57 36.74 -3.72 1.96
N VAL A 58 37.81 -3.02 1.59
CA VAL A 58 37.75 -1.60 1.18
C VAL A 58 36.85 -1.41 -0.05
N PRO A 59 37.10 -2.04 -1.22
CA PRO A 59 36.22 -1.88 -2.38
C PRO A 59 34.82 -2.47 -2.12
N ALA A 60 34.70 -3.58 -1.37
CA ALA A 60 33.39 -4.12 -1.02
C ALA A 60 32.55 -3.14 -0.20
N SER A 61 33.16 -2.44 0.77
CA SER A 61 32.49 -1.41 1.57
C SER A 61 32.06 -0.21 0.73
N TYR A 62 32.88 0.19 -0.24
CA TYR A 62 32.57 1.28 -1.16
C TYR A 62 31.37 0.92 -2.07
N ILE A 63 31.35 -0.30 -2.60
CA ILE A 63 30.23 -0.80 -3.40
C ILE A 63 28.96 -0.87 -2.55
N GLY A 64 29.03 -1.43 -1.35
CA GLY A 64 27.89 -1.47 -0.43
C GLY A 64 27.36 -0.08 -0.08
N TYR A 65 28.26 0.90 0.11
CA TYR A 65 27.88 2.29 0.31
C TYR A 65 27.21 2.90 -0.92
N SER A 66 27.74 2.63 -2.13
CA SER A 66 27.18 3.16 -3.37
C SER A 66 25.76 2.67 -3.64
N ILE A 67 25.44 1.41 -3.32
CA ILE A 67 24.11 0.82 -3.54
C ILE A 67 23.11 1.23 -2.45
N SER A 68 23.59 1.51 -1.23
CA SER A 68 22.73 1.89 -0.10
C SER A 68 22.33 3.36 -0.09
N ARG A 69 23.07 4.24 -0.76
CA ARG A 69 22.76 5.66 -0.82
C ARG A 69 21.47 5.94 -1.60
N PRO A 70 20.62 6.87 -1.13
CA PRO A 70 19.50 7.38 -1.91
C PRO A 70 19.99 8.22 -3.09
N GLY A 71 19.17 8.32 -4.13
CA GLY A 71 19.48 9.10 -5.33
C GLY A 71 19.58 10.61 -5.03
N PRO A 72 20.17 11.42 -5.95
CA PRO A 72 20.33 12.86 -5.77
C PRO A 72 19.03 13.62 -5.49
N ASN A 73 17.90 13.06 -5.96
CA ASN A 73 16.56 13.64 -5.84
C ASN A 73 15.75 13.06 -4.67
N GLY A 74 16.40 12.34 -3.73
CA GLY A 74 15.71 11.70 -2.61
C GLY A 74 15.00 10.39 -2.97
N GLU A 75 15.32 9.80 -4.13
CA GLU A 75 14.76 8.52 -4.55
C GLU A 75 15.24 7.37 -3.64
N PRO A 76 14.37 6.40 -3.33
CA PRO A 76 14.73 5.24 -2.51
C PRO A 76 15.88 4.46 -3.16
N SER A 77 16.82 4.01 -2.35
CA SER A 77 17.99 3.25 -2.82
C SER A 77 17.57 1.93 -3.47
N SER A 78 18.42 1.35 -4.32
CA SER A 78 18.12 0.07 -4.99
C SER A 78 17.86 -1.06 -3.99
N ILE A 79 18.54 -1.05 -2.83
CA ILE A 79 18.28 -1.98 -1.72
C ILE A 79 16.90 -1.74 -1.10
N SER A 80 16.50 -0.47 -0.91
CA SER A 80 15.17 -0.15 -0.39
C SER A 80 14.06 -0.61 -1.34
N ASN A 81 14.22 -0.39 -2.65
CA ASN A 81 13.27 -0.88 -3.66
C ASN A 81 13.20 -2.41 -3.70
N TRP A 82 14.34 -3.08 -3.59
CA TRP A 82 14.39 -4.54 -3.50
C TRP A 82 13.72 -5.05 -2.23
N LEU A 83 13.99 -4.45 -1.07
CA LEU A 83 13.35 -4.83 0.19
C LEU A 83 11.84 -4.59 0.15
N ARG A 84 11.41 -3.50 -0.48
CA ARG A 84 9.99 -3.17 -0.70
C ARG A 84 9.28 -4.19 -1.57
N SER A 85 9.99 -4.88 -2.48
CA SER A 85 9.37 -5.96 -3.26
C SER A 85 8.96 -7.18 -2.42
N PHE A 86 9.52 -7.34 -1.22
CA PHE A 86 9.13 -8.38 -0.27
C PHE A 86 8.08 -7.93 0.74
N ASP A 87 7.59 -6.69 0.64
CA ASP A 87 6.68 -6.08 1.61
C ASP A 87 5.22 -6.52 1.44
N TYR A 88 5.01 -7.81 1.17
CA TYR A 88 3.71 -8.44 0.99
C TYR A 88 2.86 -8.43 2.27
N PHE A 89 3.50 -8.31 3.43
CA PHE A 89 2.82 -8.29 4.73
C PHE A 89 2.05 -6.98 4.98
N ASN A 90 2.54 -5.84 4.49
CA ASN A 90 1.86 -4.55 4.63
C ASN A 90 0.55 -4.49 3.80
N GLU A 91 0.48 -5.21 2.68
CA GLU A 91 -0.77 -5.28 1.90
C GLU A 91 -1.89 -6.05 2.62
N TRP A 92 -1.56 -6.92 3.56
CA TRP A 92 -2.59 -7.67 4.29
C TRP A 92 -3.36 -6.76 5.24
N GLU A 93 -2.68 -5.88 5.98
CA GLU A 93 -3.33 -4.91 6.86
C GLU A 93 -4.30 -4.02 6.07
N VAL A 94 -3.83 -3.43 4.97
CA VAL A 94 -4.64 -2.57 4.08
C VAL A 94 -5.85 -3.31 3.52
N ARG A 95 -5.68 -4.57 3.10
CA ARG A 95 -6.81 -5.38 2.61
C ARG A 95 -7.80 -5.73 3.71
N ASN A 96 -7.33 -6.01 4.92
CA ASN A 96 -8.20 -6.30 6.04
C ASN A 96 -9.01 -5.07 6.43
N THR A 97 -8.37 -3.89 6.54
CA THR A 97 -9.06 -2.63 6.86
C THR A 97 -10.08 -2.27 5.78
N LEU A 98 -9.75 -2.49 4.50
CA LEU A 98 -10.70 -2.24 3.42
C LEU A 98 -11.92 -3.17 3.50
N ARG A 99 -11.71 -4.46 3.81
CA ARG A 99 -12.80 -5.43 3.98
C ARG A 99 -13.69 -5.10 5.17
N THR A 100 -13.11 -4.71 6.30
CA THR A 100 -13.90 -4.33 7.49
C THR A 100 -14.73 -3.08 7.20
N ASN A 101 -14.13 -2.06 6.57
CA ASN A 101 -14.84 -0.83 6.23
C ASN A 101 -16.04 -1.08 5.30
N ILE A 102 -15.87 -1.95 4.29
CA ILE A 102 -16.96 -2.32 3.38
C ILE A 102 -18.10 -3.04 4.12
N ILE A 103 -17.75 -3.96 5.01
CA ILE A 103 -18.76 -4.72 5.79
C ILE A 103 -19.50 -3.78 6.75
N GLU A 104 -18.79 -2.87 7.42
CA GLU A 104 -19.39 -1.89 8.33
C GLU A 104 -20.32 -0.94 7.60
N GLN A 105 -19.90 -0.42 6.44
CA GLN A 105 -20.74 0.43 5.62
C GLN A 105 -21.98 -0.32 5.12
N ALA A 106 -21.83 -1.56 4.64
CA ALA A 106 -22.96 -2.37 4.20
C ALA A 106 -23.93 -2.68 5.36
N ALA A 107 -23.42 -2.93 6.56
CA ALA A 107 -24.25 -3.14 7.74
C ALA A 107 -25.00 -1.87 8.16
N HIS A 108 -24.33 -0.71 8.11
CA HIS A 108 -24.93 0.59 8.39
C HIS A 108 -26.06 0.90 7.38
N ASP A 109 -25.79 0.72 6.09
CA ASP A 109 -26.77 0.99 5.04
C ASP A 109 -27.95 0.03 5.11
N LYS A 110 -27.71 -1.26 5.41
CA LYS A 110 -28.77 -2.22 5.67
C LYS A 110 -29.65 -1.78 6.85
N HIS A 111 -29.05 -1.30 7.93
CA HIS A 111 -29.79 -0.83 9.10
C HIS A 111 -30.64 0.39 8.75
N LEU A 112 -30.10 1.34 7.98
CA LEU A 112 -30.86 2.47 7.47
C LEU A 112 -32.02 2.02 6.59
N LEU A 113 -31.82 1.08 5.66
CA LEU A 113 -32.87 0.65 4.73
C LEU A 113 -33.98 -0.17 5.40
N ILE A 114 -33.65 -0.96 6.42
CA ILE A 114 -34.65 -1.76 7.17
C ILE A 114 -35.47 -0.86 8.09
N ASN A 115 -34.84 0.13 8.71
CA ASN A 115 -35.48 0.97 9.73
C ASN A 115 -35.97 2.32 9.20
N ALA A 116 -35.58 2.72 7.98
CA ALA A 116 -36.21 3.85 7.31
C ALA A 116 -37.68 3.50 7.10
N GLY A 117 -38.57 4.21 7.81
CA GLY A 117 -40.00 4.09 7.59
C GLY A 117 -40.31 4.25 6.09
N LYS A 118 -41.21 3.42 5.58
CA LYS A 118 -41.69 3.57 4.20
C LYS A 118 -42.20 5.00 4.01
N SER A 119 -41.82 5.65 2.90
CA SER A 119 -42.39 6.95 2.61
C SER A 119 -43.91 6.80 2.51
N PRO A 120 -44.70 7.62 3.24
CA PRO A 120 -46.15 7.59 3.10
C PRO A 120 -46.60 8.11 1.72
N HIS A 121 -45.70 8.81 1.01
CA HIS A 121 -45.93 9.33 -0.32
C HIS A 121 -45.20 8.43 -1.33
N VAL A 122 -45.96 7.85 -2.26
CA VAL A 122 -45.45 7.09 -3.39
C VAL A 122 -45.70 7.90 -4.64
N GLU A 123 -44.63 8.36 -5.28
CA GLU A 123 -44.73 9.07 -6.55
C GLU A 123 -45.05 8.07 -7.67
N LEU A 124 -46.18 8.28 -8.34
CA LEU A 124 -46.58 7.44 -9.48
C LEU A 124 -45.89 7.94 -10.74
N LYS A 125 -45.25 7.02 -11.46
CA LYS A 125 -44.63 7.33 -12.76
C LYS A 125 -45.64 7.71 -13.83
N MET A 126 -46.88 7.21 -13.71
CA MET A 126 -47.95 7.40 -14.69
C MET A 126 -49.27 7.74 -13.95
N PRO A 127 -49.43 8.98 -13.45
CA PRO A 127 -50.58 9.38 -12.65
C PRO A 127 -51.90 9.39 -13.44
N GLU A 128 -51.85 9.56 -14.76
CA GLU A 128 -53.01 9.48 -15.66
C GLU A 128 -53.73 8.12 -15.62
N LEU A 129 -53.05 7.06 -15.19
CA LEU A 129 -53.64 5.73 -15.10
C LEU A 129 -54.64 5.59 -13.94
N ILE A 130 -54.66 6.51 -12.97
CA ILE A 130 -55.60 6.48 -11.84
C ILE A 130 -57.05 6.49 -12.33
N ASN A 131 -57.32 7.15 -13.46
CA ASN A 131 -58.65 7.24 -14.07
C ASN A 131 -58.74 6.46 -15.40
N ALA A 132 -57.75 5.63 -15.73
CA ALA A 132 -57.78 4.84 -16.94
C ALA A 132 -58.72 3.64 -16.76
N GLY A 133 -59.92 3.75 -17.31
CA GLY A 133 -60.91 2.68 -17.32
C GLY A 133 -61.88 2.82 -18.49
N SER A 134 -62.85 1.90 -18.56
CA SER A 134 -63.92 1.98 -19.56
C SER A 134 -64.79 3.20 -19.28
N PRO A 135 -65.08 4.05 -20.28
CA PRO A 135 -66.00 5.18 -20.10
C PRO A 135 -67.47 4.73 -20.01
N TRP A 136 -67.76 3.46 -20.32
CA TRP A 136 -69.13 2.92 -20.35
C TRP A 136 -69.46 2.12 -19.10
N ASN A 137 -70.72 2.22 -18.67
CA ASN A 137 -71.29 1.43 -17.57
C ASN A 137 -70.64 1.64 -16.19
N VAL A 138 -70.13 2.85 -15.94
CA VAL A 138 -69.52 3.21 -14.65
C VAL A 138 -70.58 3.81 -13.71
N PRO A 139 -70.81 3.24 -12.52
CA PRO A 139 -71.74 3.83 -11.55
C PRO A 139 -71.22 5.18 -11.04
N ALA A 140 -72.14 6.10 -10.75
CA ALA A 140 -71.78 7.41 -10.21
C ALA A 140 -70.99 7.27 -8.89
N GLY A 141 -69.89 8.00 -8.77
CA GLY A 141 -68.99 7.95 -7.60
C GLY A 141 -67.93 6.85 -7.64
N HIS A 142 -67.82 6.07 -8.72
CA HIS A 142 -66.76 5.06 -8.87
C HIS A 142 -65.35 5.66 -8.89
N TYR A 143 -65.18 6.82 -9.52
CA TYR A 143 -63.91 7.52 -9.58
C TYR A 143 -63.80 8.58 -8.48
N PRO A 144 -62.66 8.65 -7.75
CA PRO A 144 -62.43 9.68 -6.76
C PRO A 144 -62.26 11.06 -7.44
N LYS A 145 -62.53 12.13 -6.69
CA LYS A 145 -62.25 13.50 -7.13
C LYS A 145 -60.74 13.75 -7.12
N LEU A 146 -60.15 14.02 -8.29
CA LEU A 146 -58.69 14.11 -8.48
C LEU A 146 -58.14 15.56 -8.52
N ASP A 147 -58.93 16.57 -8.18
CA ASP A 147 -58.54 17.99 -8.31
C ASP A 147 -57.21 18.30 -7.63
N HIS A 148 -57.03 17.87 -6.37
CA HIS A 148 -55.80 18.11 -5.62
C HIS A 148 -54.56 17.45 -6.24
N LEU A 149 -54.73 16.23 -6.78
CA LEU A 149 -53.65 15.51 -7.44
C LEU A 149 -53.26 16.19 -8.76
N THR A 150 -54.25 16.67 -9.50
CA THR A 150 -54.07 17.43 -10.74
C THR A 150 -53.34 18.75 -10.46
N GLU A 151 -53.72 19.46 -9.40
CA GLU A 151 -53.05 20.69 -8.97
C GLU A 151 -51.59 20.44 -8.55
N HIS A 152 -51.33 19.37 -7.81
CA HIS A 152 -49.98 18.98 -7.39
C HIS A 152 -49.05 18.82 -8.60
N TYR A 153 -49.42 17.96 -9.54
CA TYR A 153 -48.59 17.70 -10.72
C TYR A 153 -48.48 18.91 -11.65
N ARG A 154 -49.50 19.78 -11.72
CA ARG A 154 -49.39 21.06 -12.45
C ARG A 154 -48.35 21.98 -11.83
N ARG A 155 -48.28 22.07 -10.50
CA ARG A 155 -47.26 22.87 -9.80
C ARG A 155 -45.87 22.31 -10.02
N GLU A 156 -45.71 20.98 -9.97
CA GLU A 156 -44.43 20.32 -10.25
C GLU A 156 -43.96 20.55 -11.69
N ALA A 157 -44.85 20.40 -12.67
CA ALA A 157 -44.52 20.65 -14.08
C ALA A 157 -44.07 22.10 -14.31
N ALA A 158 -44.78 23.09 -13.73
CA ALA A 158 -44.38 24.49 -13.82
C ALA A 158 -43.01 24.74 -13.17
N ALA A 159 -42.75 24.16 -12.00
CA ALA A 159 -41.45 24.26 -11.33
C ALA A 159 -40.32 23.62 -12.15
N GLU A 160 -40.58 22.49 -12.82
CA GLU A 160 -39.61 21.87 -13.72
C GLU A 160 -39.31 22.74 -14.95
N GLU A 161 -40.33 23.32 -15.56
CA GLU A 161 -40.17 24.25 -16.69
C GLU A 161 -39.31 25.44 -16.30
N GLU A 162 -39.57 26.06 -15.14
CA GLU A 162 -38.72 27.13 -14.63
C GLU A 162 -37.27 26.68 -14.41
N ARG A 163 -37.04 25.47 -13.89
CA ARG A 163 -35.69 24.91 -13.71
C ARG A 163 -35.01 24.67 -15.06
N LYS A 164 -35.73 24.15 -16.05
CA LYS A 164 -35.22 23.94 -17.41
C LYS A 164 -34.88 25.28 -18.07
N LEU A 165 -35.75 26.28 -17.97
CA LEU A 165 -35.49 27.64 -18.46
C LEU A 165 -34.27 28.26 -17.80
N LYS A 166 -34.12 28.18 -16.47
CA LYS A 166 -32.95 28.67 -15.74
C LYS A 166 -31.65 28.01 -16.23
N LYS A 167 -31.65 26.69 -16.44
CA LYS A 167 -30.50 25.95 -16.99
C LYS A 167 -30.17 26.39 -18.41
N LEU A 168 -31.17 26.57 -19.27
CA LEU A 168 -30.98 27.05 -20.64
C LEU A 168 -30.43 28.48 -20.67
N LEU A 169 -30.94 29.37 -19.81
CA LEU A 169 -30.43 30.74 -19.67
C LEU A 169 -28.99 30.77 -19.14
N ALA A 170 -28.63 29.91 -18.19
CA ALA A 170 -27.25 29.79 -17.70
C ALA A 170 -26.31 29.31 -18.81
N LYS A 171 -26.69 28.25 -19.52
CA LYS A 171 -25.93 27.73 -20.67
C LYS A 171 -25.76 28.78 -21.78
N ALA A 172 -26.82 29.52 -22.12
CA ALA A 172 -26.75 30.59 -23.11
C ALA A 172 -25.86 31.76 -22.67
N LYS A 173 -25.68 32.00 -21.37
CA LYS A 173 -24.72 32.98 -20.84
C LYS A 173 -23.27 32.47 -20.90
N GLU A 174 -23.06 31.17 -20.72
CA GLU A 174 -21.74 30.52 -20.82
C GLU A 174 -21.22 30.40 -22.26
N GLU A 175 -22.12 30.35 -23.25
CA GLU A 175 -21.75 30.27 -24.69
C GLU A 175 -21.46 31.64 -25.34
N LYS A 176 -21.98 32.74 -24.78
CA LYS A 176 -21.73 34.11 -25.29
C LYS A 176 -20.34 34.73 -25.05
N PRO A 177 -19.47 34.30 -24.10
CA PRO A 177 -18.20 34.97 -23.85
C PRO A 177 -17.08 34.59 -24.84
N SER A 178 -17.33 33.76 -25.86
CA SER A 178 -16.31 33.36 -26.85
C SER A 178 -16.51 33.92 -28.26
N SER A 179 -17.61 34.65 -28.54
CA SER A 179 -17.89 35.22 -29.88
C SER A 179 -17.79 36.74 -29.96
N GLU A 180 -17.39 37.42 -28.88
CA GLU A 180 -17.22 38.89 -28.82
C GLU A 180 -15.75 39.32 -28.54
N ALA A 181 -14.77 38.44 -28.82
CA ALA A 181 -13.33 38.77 -28.78
C ALA A 181 -12.70 38.71 -30.18
#